data_AF-A0AAU7P0M5-F1
#
_entry.id   AF-A0AAU7P0M5-F1
#
_cell.length_a   1.000
_cell.length_b   1.000
_cell.length_c   1.000
_cell.angle_alpha   90.00
_cell.angle_beta   90.00
_cell.angle_gamma   90.00
#
_symmetry.space_group_name_H-M   'P 1'
#
loop_
_entity.id
_entity.type
_entity.pdbx_description
1 polymer ?
#
loop_
_entity_poly.entity_id
_entity_poly.type
_entity_poly.pdbx_seq_one_letter_code
_entity_poly.pdbx_strand_id
1 'polypeptide(L)'
;MRDYGYYINLDERGEFFADVRDANEQTIFEIHGFDVFEDGFMKDKNDIAGLQKMLIDQQVIKPSDEILPMVEFEERLTSCPIP
;
A
#
# COMPACT_ATOMS: atom_id res chain seq x y z
N MET A 1 3.78 4.68 15.05
CA MET A 1 4.27 4.61 13.67
C MET A 1 4.24 3.16 13.30
N ARG A 2 3.35 2.80 12.38
CA ARG A 2 3.30 1.50 11.74
C ARG A 2 3.69 1.71 10.29
N ASP A 3 4.39 0.73 9.75
CA ASP A 3 4.72 0.68 8.34
C ASP A 3 3.76 -0.31 7.69
N TYR A 4 3.33 0.02 6.48
CA TYR A 4 2.46 -0.79 5.66
C TYR A 4 3.12 -1.07 4.32
N GLY A 5 2.96 -2.29 3.81
CA GLY A 5 3.48 -2.69 2.51
C GLY A 5 2.42 -2.53 1.44
N TYR A 6 2.77 -1.91 0.32
CA TYR A 6 1.94 -1.81 -0.88
C TYR A 6 2.35 -2.87 -1.91
N TYR A 7 1.41 -3.75 -2.24
CA TYR A 7 1.60 -4.89 -3.12
C TYR A 7 0.78 -4.72 -4.38
N ILE A 8 1.44 -4.73 -5.55
CA ILE A 8 0.77 -4.72 -6.84
C ILE A 8 0.65 -6.16 -7.32
N ASN A 9 -0.58 -6.66 -7.39
CA ASN A 9 -0.92 -7.99 -7.86
C ASN A 9 -1.54 -7.87 -9.26
N LEU A 10 -0.79 -8.17 -10.31
CA LEU A 10 -1.39 -8.23 -11.64
C LEU A 10 -2.07 -9.60 -11.79
N ASP A 11 -3.39 -9.62 -11.93
CA ASP A 11 -4.09 -10.87 -12.23
C ASP A 11 -3.82 -11.30 -13.69
N GLU A 12 -3.91 -12.61 -13.96
CA GLU A 12 -3.62 -13.21 -15.27
C GLU A 12 -4.53 -12.68 -16.41
N ARG A 13 -5.61 -11.97 -16.06
CA ARG A 13 -6.53 -11.33 -17.02
C ARG A 13 -6.19 -9.87 -17.32
N GLY A 14 -5.13 -9.33 -16.72
CA GLY A 14 -4.68 -7.94 -16.89
C GLY A 14 -5.50 -6.93 -16.09
N GLU A 15 -6.34 -7.39 -15.16
CA GLU A 15 -7.01 -6.49 -14.23
C GLU A 15 -6.00 -6.05 -13.17
N PHE A 16 -5.93 -4.73 -12.95
CA PHE A 16 -5.09 -4.18 -11.91
C PHE A 16 -5.70 -4.55 -10.55
N PHE A 17 -4.94 -5.29 -9.75
CA PHE A 17 -5.25 -5.52 -8.35
C PHE A 17 -4.05 -5.07 -7.52
N ALA A 18 -4.29 -4.42 -6.40
CA ALA A 18 -3.25 -4.06 -5.47
C ALA A 18 -3.81 -4.02 -4.06
N ASP A 19 -2.96 -4.22 -3.06
CA ASP A 19 -3.41 -4.27 -1.68
C ASP A 19 -2.36 -3.71 -0.73
N VAL A 20 -2.82 -3.22 0.42
CA VAL A 20 -1.97 -2.66 1.48
C VAL A 20 -2.04 -3.59 2.68
N ARG A 21 -0.86 -4.05 3.14
CA ARG A 21 -0.73 -5.02 4.24
C ARG A 21 0.03 -4.45 5.42
N ASP A 22 -0.28 -4.94 6.62
CA ASP A 22 0.53 -4.67 7.81
C ASP A 22 1.69 -5.68 7.96
N ALA A 23 2.51 -5.51 9.00
CA ALA A 23 3.65 -6.39 9.32
C ALA A 23 3.26 -7.85 9.62
N ASN A 24 1.99 -8.13 9.92
CA ASN A 24 1.45 -9.49 10.11
C ASN A 24 0.82 -10.06 8.82
N GLU A 25 1.11 -9.45 7.67
CA GLU A 25 0.56 -9.82 6.36
C GLU A 25 -0.97 -9.66 6.27
N GLN A 26 -1.60 -8.92 7.20
CA GLN A 26 -3.03 -8.64 7.15
C GLN A 26 -3.30 -7.50 6.18
N THR A 27 -4.11 -7.78 5.16
CA THR A 27 -4.63 -6.77 4.25
C THR A 27 -5.55 -5.80 4.98
N ILE A 28 -5.22 -4.51 4.94
CA ILE A 28 -6.02 -3.42 5.52
C ILE A 28 -6.81 -2.65 4.46
N PHE A 29 -6.40 -2.74 3.20
CA PHE A 29 -7.06 -2.07 2.09
C PHE A 29 -6.78 -2.80 0.78
N GLU A 30 -7.78 -2.86 -0.10
CA GLU A 30 -7.70 -3.51 -1.40
C GLU A 30 -8.10 -2.52 -2.50
N ILE A 31 -7.40 -2.59 -3.63
CA ILE A 31 -7.63 -1.79 -4.82
C ILE A 31 -7.95 -2.76 -5.95
N HIS A 32 -9.14 -2.63 -6.50
CA HIS A 32 -9.60 -3.39 -7.65
C HIS A 32 -9.83 -2.45 -8.83
N GLY A 33 -9.26 -2.77 -9.98
CA GLY A 33 -9.43 -1.98 -11.20
C GLY A 33 -8.69 -0.64 -11.16
N PHE A 34 -9.13 0.28 -12.02
CA PHE A 34 -8.44 1.55 -12.27
C PHE A 34 -9.12 2.76 -11.64
N ASP A 35 -10.19 2.57 -10.85
CA ASP A 35 -10.97 3.64 -10.23
C ASP A 35 -10.11 4.60 -9.39
N VAL A 36 -9.11 4.09 -8.67
CA VAL A 36 -8.21 4.94 -7.86
C VAL A 36 -7.39 5.93 -8.70
N PHE A 37 -7.16 5.62 -9.98
CA PHE A 37 -6.48 6.51 -10.93
C PHE A 37 -7.46 7.46 -11.59
N GLU A 38 -8.65 6.96 -11.96
CA GLU A 38 -9.69 7.75 -12.63
C GLU A 38 -10.30 8.81 -11.72
N ASP A 39 -10.49 8.51 -10.44
CA ASP A 39 -10.98 9.46 -9.42
C ASP A 39 -9.89 10.48 -9.02
N GLY A 40 -8.64 10.25 -9.45
CA GLY A 40 -7.51 11.17 -9.24
C GLY A 40 -6.87 11.08 -7.86
N PHE A 41 -7.15 10.02 -7.09
CA PHE A 41 -6.46 9.75 -5.81
C PHE A 41 -5.00 9.38 -6.04
N MET A 42 -4.72 8.57 -7.06
CA MET A 42 -3.38 8.18 -7.49
C MET A 42 -3.14 8.62 -8.94
N LYS A 43 -1.95 9.13 -9.25
CA LYS A 43 -1.56 9.47 -10.63
C LYS A 43 -1.26 8.25 -11.49
N ASP A 44 -0.63 7.24 -10.88
CA ASP A 44 -0.30 5.96 -11.48
C ASP A 44 -0.06 4.93 -10.36
N LYS A 45 0.17 3.66 -10.75
CA LYS A 45 0.35 2.55 -9.80
C LYS A 45 1.49 2.74 -8.79
N ASN A 46 2.45 3.63 -9.03
CA ASN A 46 3.55 3.91 -8.11
C ASN A 46 3.31 5.16 -7.25
N ASP A 47 2.15 5.81 -7.37
CA ASP A 47 1.81 7.02 -6.61
C ASP A 47 1.39 6.69 -5.17
N ILE A 48 2.34 6.15 -4.41
CA ILE A 48 2.14 5.75 -3.01
C ILE A 48 1.80 6.96 -2.13
N ALA A 49 2.29 8.15 -2.47
CA ALA A 49 1.93 9.38 -1.77
C ALA A 49 0.44 9.71 -1.92
N GLY A 50 -0.12 9.52 -3.12
CA GLY A 50 -1.55 9.63 -3.38
C GLY A 50 -2.36 8.61 -2.58
N LEU A 51 -1.94 7.34 -2.61
CA LEU A 51 -2.55 6.26 -1.83
C LEU A 51 -2.53 6.53 -0.32
N GLN A 52 -1.38 6.94 0.22
CA GLN A 52 -1.24 7.25 1.64
C GLN A 52 -2.18 8.38 2.05
N LYS A 53 -2.23 9.46 1.25
CA LYS A 53 -3.15 10.57 1.51
C LYS A 53 -4.60 10.11 1.50
N MET A 54 -5.00 9.28 0.55
CA MET A 54 -6.34 8.71 0.47
C MET A 54 -6.67 7.86 1.71
N LEU A 55 -5.77 6.98 2.15
CA LEU A 55 -6.00 6.12 3.32
C LEU A 55 -6.02 6.90 4.64
N ILE A 56 -5.28 8.01 4.74
CA ILE A 56 -5.36 8.92 5.90
C ILE A 56 -6.71 9.65 5.90
N ASP A 57 -7.16 10.14 4.75
CA ASP A 57 -8.46 10.84 4.62
C ASP A 57 -9.63 9.92 4.97
N GLN A 58 -9.58 8.66 4.51
CA GLN A 58 -10.53 7.61 4.85
C GLN A 58 -10.37 7.05 6.28
N GLN A 59 -9.40 7.54 7.04
CA GLN A 59 -9.09 7.11 8.42
C GLN A 59 -8.73 5.61 8.56
N VAL A 60 -8.24 4.99 7.48
CA VAL A 60 -7.77 3.59 7.47
C VAL A 60 -6.42 3.47 8.17
N ILE A 61 -5.53 4.45 7.95
CA ILE A 61 -4.22 4.56 8.61
C ILE A 61 -4.07 5.93 9.28
N LYS A 62 -3.12 6.06 10.20
CA LYS A 62 -2.85 7.34 10.86
C LYS A 62 -1.89 8.19 10.02
N PRO A 63 -1.91 9.53 10.16
CA PRO A 63 -0.95 10.40 9.48
C PRO A 63 0.51 10.22 9.92
N SER A 64 0.75 9.48 11.01
CA SER A 64 2.10 9.10 11.46
C SER A 64 2.51 7.70 11.02
N ASP A 65 1.67 7.03 10.22
CA ASP A 65 1.99 5.75 9.60
C ASP A 65 2.48 5.98 8.17
N GLU A 66 3.21 5.01 7.63
CA GLU A 66 3.87 5.13 6.33
C GLU A 66 3.54 3.93 5.44
N ILE A 67 3.27 4.17 4.16
CA ILE A 67 3.13 3.13 3.16
C ILE A 67 4.42 3.07 2.36
N LEU A 68 4.99 1.87 2.24
CA LEU A 68 6.18 1.59 1.47
C LEU A 68 5.88 0.65 0.30
N PRO A 69 6.66 0.71 -0.80
CA PRO A 69 6.66 -0.36 -1.79
C PRO A 69 7.02 -1.69 -1.13
N MET A 70 6.48 -2.80 -1.65
CA MET A 70 6.72 -4.14 -1.10
C MET A 70 8.20 -4.43 -0.79
N VAL A 71 9.12 -4.06 -1.69
CA VAL A 71 10.55 -4.33 -1.53
C VAL A 71 11.11 -3.58 -0.31
N GLU A 72 10.84 -2.28 -0.20
CA GLU A 72 11.32 -1.47 0.92
C GLU A 72 10.67 -1.90 2.25
N PHE A 73 9.40 -2.31 2.20
CA PHE A 73 8.69 -2.81 3.36
C PHE A 73 9.32 -4.10 3.89
N GLU A 74 9.56 -5.07 3.01
CA GLU A 74 10.19 -6.35 3.37
C GLU A 74 11.64 -6.18 3.83
N GLU A 75 12.40 -5.29 3.21
CA GLU A 75 13.75 -4.92 3.68
C GLU A 75 13.70 -4.33 5.09
N ARG A 76 12.72 -3.48 5.39
CA ARG A 76 12.57 -2.89 6.73
C ARG A 76 12.17 -3.93 7.79
N LEU A 77 11.30 -4.88 7.45
CA LEU A 77 10.94 -5.98 8.35
C LEU A 77 12.12 -6.90 8.66
N THR A 78 12.95 -7.20 7.64
CA THR A 78 14.12 -8.08 7.78
C THR A 78 15.34 -7.39 8.38
N SER A 79 15.45 -6.07 8.26
CA SER A 79 16.52 -5.25 8.85
C SER A 79 16.32 -4.96 10.35
N CYS A 80 15.36 -5.61 11.01
CA CYS A 80 15.32 -5.65 12.47
C CYS A 80 16.24 -6.77 12.98
N PRO A 81 17.49 -6.50 13.39
CA PRO A 81 18.30 -7.52 14.05
C PRO A 81 17.60 -7.92 15.34
N ILE A 82 17.18 -9.18 15.40
CA ILE A 82 16.72 -9.81 16.64
C ILE A 82 17.93 -9.78 17.60
N PRO A 83 17.87 -9.09 18.75
CA PRO A 83 18.92 -9.19 19.77
C PRO A 83 18.95 -10.57 20.43
#